data_AF-A0A0X8JQU4-F1
#
_entry.id   AF-A0A0X8JQU4-F1
#
_cell.length_a   1.000
_cell.length_b   1.000
_cell.length_c   1.000
_cell.angle_alpha   90.00
_cell.angle_beta   90.00
_cell.angle_gamma   90.00
#
_symmetry.space_group_name_H-M   'P 1'
#
loop_
_entity.id
_entity.type
_entity.pdbx_description
1 polymer ?
#
loop_
_entity_poly.entity_id
_entity_poly.type
_entity_poly.pdbx_seq_one_letter_code
_entity_poly.pdbx_strand_id
1 'polypeptide(L)'
;MKDQISQNLLDTIIARTETTIREIVSTELTREITRALTATQFYRAISSDLQDGLKTIYHEITTATASGQPSSGGPSAEVMISEASAQLNEILNTTEKATETIMTLVEKHLDQNERTAALLNSLPAGEHGETVAELKAASSKLGADLMEVMTALSFQDLTGQRIKRIVNALQQIERVVFDLYMTTGLSMKAMEEHPEKDAEEILQTSRERASKLKGPQSDTSQADVDDLLSQLGI
;
A
#
# COMPACT_ATOMS: atom_id res chain seq x y z
N MET A 1 36.58 -68.19 -39.44
CA MET A 1 36.45 -68.17 -37.96
C MET A 1 36.65 -66.75 -37.41
N LYS A 2 37.70 -66.01 -37.79
CA LYS A 2 37.91 -64.60 -37.39
C LYS A 2 36.77 -63.65 -37.78
N ASP A 3 36.24 -63.75 -39.00
CA ASP A 3 35.16 -62.83 -39.47
C ASP A 3 33.83 -63.03 -38.73
N GLN A 4 33.48 -64.29 -38.41
CA GLN A 4 32.27 -64.61 -37.63
C GLN A 4 32.35 -64.06 -36.20
N ILE A 5 33.55 -64.08 -35.61
CA ILE A 5 33.81 -63.54 -34.28
C ILE A 5 33.76 -62.01 -34.32
N SER A 6 34.28 -61.39 -35.39
CA SER A 6 34.25 -59.93 -35.57
C SER A 6 32.84 -59.39 -35.81
N GLN A 7 31.99 -60.10 -36.55
CA GLN A 7 30.58 -59.74 -36.72
C GLN A 7 29.78 -59.89 -35.41
N ASN A 8 29.93 -61.02 -34.70
CA ASN A 8 29.27 -61.19 -33.41
C ASN A 8 29.70 -60.14 -32.38
N LEU A 9 30.97 -59.73 -32.39
CA LEU A 9 31.47 -58.63 -31.54
C LEU A 9 30.86 -57.29 -31.93
N LEU A 10 30.77 -56.98 -33.24
CA LEU A 10 30.15 -55.76 -33.74
C LEU A 10 28.67 -55.67 -33.38
N ASP A 11 27.91 -56.75 -33.58
CA ASP A 11 26.49 -56.80 -33.23
C ASP A 11 26.29 -56.68 -31.71
N THR A 12 27.16 -57.32 -30.92
CA THR A 12 27.12 -57.20 -29.44
C THR A 12 27.45 -55.79 -28.98
N ILE A 13 28.43 -55.13 -29.63
CA ILE A 13 28.79 -53.74 -29.33
C ILE A 13 27.64 -52.82 -29.73
N ILE A 14 27.07 -52.94 -30.93
CA ILE A 14 25.94 -52.10 -31.39
C ILE A 14 24.75 -52.25 -30.44
N ALA A 15 24.36 -53.48 -30.10
CA ALA A 15 23.26 -53.74 -29.18
C ALA A 15 23.53 -53.16 -27.77
N ARG A 16 24.75 -53.32 -27.25
CA ARG A 16 25.15 -52.70 -25.98
C ARG A 16 25.13 -51.18 -26.06
N THR A 17 25.68 -50.60 -27.12
CA THR A 17 25.77 -49.14 -27.26
C THR A 17 24.38 -48.52 -27.41
N GLU A 18 23.48 -49.14 -28.17
CA GLU A 18 22.09 -48.69 -28.29
C GLU A 18 21.36 -48.77 -26.94
N THR A 19 21.56 -49.87 -26.20
CA THR A 19 20.96 -50.05 -24.87
C THR A 19 21.49 -49.00 -23.88
N THR A 20 22.80 -48.80 -23.84
CA THR A 20 23.45 -47.82 -22.94
C THR A 20 23.09 -46.38 -23.31
N ILE A 21 23.01 -46.03 -24.59
CA ILE A 21 22.57 -44.70 -25.03
C ILE A 21 21.11 -44.48 -24.68
N ARG A 22 20.22 -45.47 -24.91
CA ARG A 22 18.80 -45.36 -24.50
C ARG A 22 18.66 -45.17 -23.00
N GLU A 23 19.41 -45.93 -22.20
CA GLU A 23 19.39 -45.78 -20.74
C GLU A 23 19.90 -44.40 -20.32
N ILE A 24 21.05 -43.95 -20.83
CA ILE A 24 21.62 -42.64 -20.47
C ILE A 24 20.67 -41.51 -20.89
N VAL A 25 20.17 -41.52 -22.13
CA VAL A 25 19.25 -40.50 -22.63
C VAL A 25 17.95 -40.52 -21.84
N SER A 26 17.37 -41.69 -21.58
CA SER A 26 16.13 -41.80 -20.78
C SER A 26 16.35 -41.28 -19.37
N THR A 27 17.47 -41.62 -18.74
CA THR A 27 17.78 -41.20 -17.36
C THR A 27 18.00 -39.69 -17.30
N GLU A 28 18.75 -39.13 -18.24
CA GLU A 28 19.06 -37.71 -18.25
C GLU A 28 17.87 -36.85 -18.68
N LEU A 29 17.06 -37.33 -19.62
CA LEU A 29 15.80 -36.70 -19.98
C LEU A 29 14.81 -36.72 -18.80
N THR A 30 14.70 -37.84 -18.08
CA THR A 30 13.86 -37.92 -16.88
C THR A 30 14.36 -36.98 -15.79
N ARG A 31 15.69 -36.87 -15.62
CA ARG A 31 16.30 -35.98 -14.63
C ARG A 31 16.03 -34.51 -14.94
N GLU A 32 16.23 -34.08 -16.18
CA GLU A 32 15.97 -32.70 -16.61
C GLU A 32 14.47 -32.37 -16.62
N ILE A 33 13.59 -33.28 -17.06
CA ILE A 33 12.13 -33.10 -16.97
C ILE A 33 11.71 -32.98 -15.50
N THR A 34 12.22 -33.85 -14.62
CA THR A 34 11.90 -33.78 -13.18
C THR A 34 12.37 -32.47 -12.57
N ARG A 35 13.57 -31.99 -12.94
CA ARG A 35 14.12 -30.73 -12.47
C ARG A 35 13.33 -29.52 -12.97
N ALA A 36 12.90 -29.53 -14.23
CA ALA A 36 12.05 -28.50 -14.80
C ALA A 36 10.64 -28.50 -14.16
N LEU A 37 10.08 -29.69 -13.91
CA LEU A 37 8.79 -29.85 -13.24
C LEU A 37 8.84 -29.36 -11.79
N THR A 38 9.89 -29.69 -11.03
CA THR A 38 10.02 -29.22 -9.63
C THR A 38 10.24 -27.72 -9.56
N ALA A 39 11.03 -27.13 -10.46
CA ALA A 39 11.15 -25.68 -10.58
C ALA A 39 9.79 -25.04 -10.87
N THR A 40 9.03 -25.60 -11.82
CA THR A 40 7.68 -25.13 -12.16
C THR A 40 6.73 -25.21 -10.97
N GLN A 41 6.75 -26.32 -10.22
CA GLN A 41 5.94 -26.47 -9.01
C GLN A 41 6.34 -25.47 -7.91
N PHE A 42 7.63 -25.22 -7.75
CA PHE A 42 8.13 -24.22 -6.80
C PHE A 42 7.67 -22.80 -7.15
N TYR A 43 7.76 -22.40 -8.43
CA TYR A 43 7.24 -21.10 -8.88
C TYR A 43 5.73 -20.98 -8.69
N ARG A 44 4.96 -22.05 -8.95
CA ARG A 44 3.51 -22.08 -8.68
C ARG A 44 3.20 -21.92 -7.21
N ALA A 45 3.95 -22.59 -6.32
CA ALA A 45 3.77 -22.47 -4.88
C ALA A 45 4.07 -21.04 -4.39
N ILE A 46 5.17 -20.44 -4.82
CA ILE A 46 5.49 -19.04 -4.49
C ILE A 46 4.43 -18.07 -5.02
N SER A 47 3.95 -18.29 -6.25
CA SER A 47 2.90 -17.45 -6.83
C SER A 47 1.60 -17.53 -6.04
N SER A 48 1.24 -18.74 -5.57
CA SER A 48 0.07 -18.95 -4.71
C SER A 48 0.25 -18.27 -3.35
N ASP A 49 1.41 -18.42 -2.70
CA ASP A 49 1.70 -17.75 -1.42
C ASP A 49 1.70 -16.23 -1.56
N LEU A 50 2.26 -15.70 -2.66
CA LEU A 50 2.23 -14.26 -2.96
C LEU A 50 0.79 -13.78 -3.15
N GLN A 51 -0.05 -14.57 -3.83
CA GLN A 51 -1.46 -14.27 -4.03
C GLN A 51 -2.24 -14.26 -2.70
N ASP A 52 -2.04 -15.28 -1.87
CA ASP A 52 -2.66 -15.34 -0.54
C ASP A 52 -2.20 -14.17 0.33
N GLY A 53 -0.90 -13.84 0.32
CA GLY A 53 -0.36 -12.69 1.03
C GLY A 53 -0.94 -11.36 0.55
N LEU A 54 -1.05 -11.15 -0.77
CA LEU A 54 -1.70 -9.96 -1.34
C LEU A 54 -3.18 -9.90 -0.98
N LYS A 55 -3.88 -11.03 -0.98
CA LYS A 55 -5.29 -11.14 -0.58
C LYS A 55 -5.48 -10.85 0.91
N THR A 56 -4.58 -11.32 1.77
CA THR A 56 -4.57 -10.99 3.20
C THR A 56 -4.32 -9.51 3.42
N ILE A 57 -3.31 -8.91 2.78
CA ILE A 57 -3.01 -7.48 2.88
C ILE A 57 -4.23 -6.66 2.44
N TYR A 58 -4.82 -7.02 1.30
CA TYR A 58 -6.05 -6.41 0.80
C TYR A 58 -7.17 -6.50 1.84
N HIS A 59 -7.43 -7.70 2.38
CA HIS A 59 -8.51 -7.91 3.33
C HIS A 59 -8.28 -7.19 4.67
N GLU A 60 -7.05 -7.18 5.18
CA GLU A 60 -6.71 -6.53 6.44
C GLU A 60 -6.85 -5.00 6.34
N ILE A 61 -6.47 -4.43 5.19
CA ILE A 61 -6.74 -3.03 4.88
C ILE A 61 -8.26 -2.76 4.81
N THR A 62 -9.06 -3.65 4.20
CA THR A 62 -10.53 -3.49 4.16
C THR A 62 -11.19 -3.59 5.54
N THR A 63 -10.65 -4.40 6.45
CA THR A 63 -11.27 -4.64 7.76
C THR A 63 -10.97 -3.48 8.73
N ALA A 64 -9.78 -2.89 8.64
CA ALA A 64 -9.38 -1.74 9.46
C ALA A 64 -10.18 -0.46 9.13
N THR A 65 -10.66 -0.31 7.90
CA THR A 65 -11.39 0.87 7.43
C THR A 65 -12.92 0.73 7.58
N ALA A 66 -13.45 -0.49 7.66
CA ALA A 66 -14.89 -0.79 7.74
C ALA A 66 -15.55 -0.52 9.12
N SER A 67 -14.99 0.36 9.95
CA SER A 67 -15.55 0.72 11.26
C SER A 67 -16.89 1.50 11.19
N GLY A 68 -17.53 1.58 10.03
CA GLY A 68 -18.84 2.20 9.82
C GLY A 68 -19.70 1.41 8.82
N GLN A 69 -20.73 0.73 9.36
CA GLN A 69 -21.89 0.05 8.74
C GLN A 69 -21.70 -0.88 7.50
N PRO A 70 -22.27 -2.10 7.52
CA PRO A 70 -22.23 -3.01 6.38
C PRO A 70 -23.37 -2.71 5.40
N SER A 71 -23.07 -2.07 4.27
CA SER A 71 -23.96 -2.09 3.11
C SER A 71 -23.63 -3.29 2.22
N SER A 72 -24.64 -4.10 1.95
CA SER A 72 -24.65 -5.23 1.02
C SER A 72 -24.34 -4.75 -0.40
N GLY A 73 -23.12 -5.03 -0.86
CA GLY A 73 -22.53 -4.54 -2.11
C GLY A 73 -21.13 -4.05 -1.79
N GLY A 74 -20.18 -5.00 -1.71
CA GLY A 74 -18.84 -4.74 -1.17
C GLY A 74 -18.15 -3.60 -1.91
N PRO A 75 -17.57 -2.61 -1.22
CA PRO A 75 -16.80 -1.58 -1.90
C PRO A 75 -15.48 -2.21 -2.36
N SER A 76 -15.23 -2.21 -3.66
CA SER A 76 -13.95 -2.64 -4.25
C SER A 76 -12.79 -1.89 -3.56
N ALA A 77 -11.70 -2.57 -3.14
CA ALA A 77 -10.69 -1.92 -2.30
C ALA A 77 -9.93 -0.76 -2.97
N GLU A 78 -10.05 -0.56 -4.27
CA GLU A 78 -9.61 0.70 -4.89
C GLU A 78 -10.42 1.90 -4.37
N VAL A 79 -11.71 1.71 -4.07
CA VAL A 79 -12.56 2.70 -3.39
C VAL A 79 -12.18 2.82 -1.91
N MET A 80 -11.89 1.71 -1.22
CA MET A 80 -11.67 1.73 0.24
C MET A 80 -10.27 2.20 0.68
N ILE A 81 -9.24 1.99 -0.16
CA ILE A 81 -7.87 2.47 0.13
C ILE A 81 -7.73 3.95 -0.27
N SER A 82 -8.37 4.36 -1.37
CA SER A 82 -8.60 5.76 -1.71
C SER A 82 -9.36 6.48 -0.59
N GLU A 83 -10.38 5.82 -0.01
CA GLU A 83 -11.11 6.32 1.14
C GLU A 83 -10.24 6.45 2.40
N ALA A 84 -9.36 5.49 2.70
CA ALA A 84 -8.41 5.60 3.82
C ALA A 84 -7.43 6.78 3.64
N SER A 85 -6.93 6.97 2.42
CA SER A 85 -6.09 8.12 2.06
C SER A 85 -6.87 9.44 2.14
N ALA A 86 -8.16 9.42 1.78
CA ALA A 86 -9.05 10.58 1.91
C ALA A 86 -9.34 10.91 3.38
N GLN A 87 -9.61 9.89 4.21
CA GLN A 87 -9.81 10.04 5.66
C GLN A 87 -8.55 10.58 6.35
N LEU A 88 -7.35 10.12 5.97
CA LEU A 88 -6.10 10.67 6.49
C LEU A 88 -5.90 12.14 6.08
N ASN A 89 -6.26 12.50 4.84
CA ASN A 89 -6.26 13.90 4.41
C ASN A 89 -7.30 14.75 5.15
N GLU A 90 -8.46 14.20 5.45
CA GLU A 90 -9.50 14.86 6.24
C GLU A 90 -9.04 15.09 7.68
N ILE A 91 -8.41 14.10 8.32
CA ILE A 91 -7.81 14.22 9.65
C ILE A 91 -6.75 15.31 9.64
N LEU A 92 -5.87 15.32 8.65
CA LEU A 92 -4.83 16.34 8.49
C LEU A 92 -5.45 17.74 8.35
N ASN A 93 -6.43 17.92 7.47
CA ASN A 93 -7.09 19.21 7.27
C ASN A 93 -7.85 19.67 8.52
N THR A 94 -8.58 18.76 9.18
CA THR A 94 -9.28 19.04 10.44
C THR A 94 -8.31 19.45 11.54
N THR A 95 -7.15 18.80 11.62
CA THR A 95 -6.09 19.14 12.58
C THR A 95 -5.44 20.49 12.25
N GLU A 96 -5.22 20.79 10.96
CA GLU A 96 -4.74 22.11 10.51
C GLU A 96 -5.71 23.21 10.91
N LYS A 97 -7.00 23.03 10.62
CA LYS A 97 -8.05 24.00 10.94
C LYS A 97 -8.28 24.18 12.43
N ALA A 98 -8.21 23.09 13.21
CA ALA A 98 -8.29 23.15 14.66
C ALA A 98 -7.13 23.96 15.25
N THR A 99 -5.91 23.75 14.73
CA THR A 99 -4.72 24.47 15.21
C THR A 99 -4.78 25.95 14.84
N GLU A 100 -5.19 26.28 13.61
CA GLU A 100 -5.43 27.66 13.17
C GLU A 100 -6.45 28.38 14.09
N THR A 101 -7.52 27.68 14.45
CA THR A 101 -8.55 28.19 15.37
C THR A 101 -7.97 28.44 16.76
N ILE A 102 -7.16 27.51 17.28
CA ILE A 102 -6.49 27.64 18.59
C ILE A 102 -5.54 28.85 18.58
N MET A 103 -4.70 28.99 17.54
CA MET A 103 -3.77 30.11 17.43
C MET A 103 -4.50 31.44 17.36
N THR A 104 -5.56 31.55 16.57
CA THR A 104 -6.41 32.74 16.51
C THR A 104 -7.02 33.10 17.87
N LEU A 105 -7.45 32.07 18.64
CA LEU A 105 -8.00 32.27 19.97
C LEU A 105 -6.91 32.75 20.95
N VAL A 106 -5.72 32.16 20.89
CA VAL A 106 -4.58 32.54 21.74
C VAL A 106 -4.13 33.98 21.44
N GLU A 107 -4.06 34.38 20.17
CA GLU A 107 -3.78 35.77 19.77
C GLU A 107 -4.80 36.74 20.36
N LYS A 108 -6.09 36.43 20.23
CA LYS A 108 -7.15 37.23 20.86
C LYS A 108 -6.98 37.33 22.38
N HIS A 109 -6.57 36.25 23.04
CA HIS A 109 -6.31 36.27 24.48
C HIS A 109 -5.05 37.05 24.86
N LEU A 110 -4.00 37.04 24.04
CA LEU A 110 -2.82 37.88 24.23
C LEU A 110 -3.21 39.37 24.16
N ASP A 111 -3.98 39.79 23.15
CA ASP A 111 -4.49 41.16 23.03
C ASP A 111 -5.35 41.56 24.23
N GLN A 112 -6.23 40.66 24.70
CA GLN A 112 -7.06 40.88 25.87
C GLN A 112 -6.23 40.99 27.15
N ASN A 113 -5.20 40.16 27.28
CA ASN A 113 -4.30 40.18 28.43
C ASN A 113 -3.47 41.46 28.45
N GLU A 114 -3.00 41.95 27.30
CA GLU A 114 -2.31 43.25 27.20
C GLU A 114 -3.22 44.41 27.63
N ARG A 115 -4.48 44.43 27.17
CA ARG A 115 -5.47 45.42 27.63
C ARG A 115 -5.73 45.31 29.13
N THR A 116 -5.81 44.09 29.66
CA THR A 116 -6.00 43.85 31.11
C THR A 116 -4.80 44.37 31.91
N ALA A 117 -3.58 44.10 31.45
CA ALA A 117 -2.36 44.63 32.06
C ALA A 117 -2.32 46.16 32.03
N ALA A 118 -2.73 46.79 30.92
CA ALA A 118 -2.82 48.25 30.82
C ALA A 118 -3.84 48.84 31.82
N LEU A 119 -5.02 48.24 31.94
CA LEU A 119 -6.03 48.64 32.93
C LEU A 119 -5.51 48.48 34.36
N LEU A 120 -4.88 47.35 34.68
CA LEU A 120 -4.25 47.11 35.99
C LEU A 120 -3.15 48.12 36.31
N ASN A 121 -2.40 48.57 35.30
CA ASN A 121 -1.38 49.60 35.46
C ASN A 121 -1.95 51.01 35.64
N SER A 122 -3.14 51.28 35.12
CA SER A 122 -3.85 52.55 35.31
C SER A 122 -4.53 52.69 36.68
N LEU A 123 -4.71 51.58 37.42
CA LEU A 123 -5.33 51.60 38.74
C LEU A 123 -4.37 52.24 39.78
N PRO A 124 -4.85 53.21 40.58
CA PRO A 124 -4.05 53.81 41.64
C PRO A 124 -3.74 52.79 42.73
N ALA A 125 -2.57 52.92 43.36
CA ALA A 125 -2.22 52.14 44.56
C ALA A 125 -3.10 52.60 45.73
N GLY A 126 -4.27 51.97 45.87
CA GLY A 126 -5.21 52.17 46.97
C GLY A 126 -5.07 51.09 48.05
N GLU A 127 -6.14 50.90 48.83
CA GLU A 127 -6.23 49.94 49.95
C GLU A 127 -5.96 48.48 49.54
N HIS A 128 -6.14 48.13 48.26
CA HIS A 128 -5.95 46.78 47.71
C HIS A 128 -4.68 46.61 46.88
N GLY A 129 -3.61 47.38 47.18
CA GLY A 129 -2.35 47.35 46.41
C GLY A 129 -1.71 45.97 46.27
N GLU A 130 -1.79 45.12 47.30
CA GLU A 130 -1.28 43.74 47.27
C GLU A 130 -2.06 42.86 46.27
N THR A 131 -3.39 42.93 46.30
CA THR A 131 -4.26 42.21 45.35
C THR A 131 -4.02 42.67 43.91
N VAL A 132 -3.83 43.98 43.69
CA VAL A 132 -3.51 44.52 42.36
C VAL A 132 -2.15 44.04 41.87
N ALA A 133 -1.15 43.93 42.75
CA ALA A 133 0.16 43.40 42.42
C ALA A 133 0.10 41.91 42.04
N GLU A 134 -0.70 41.11 42.76
CA GLU A 134 -0.94 39.70 42.43
C GLU A 134 -1.62 39.55 41.06
N LEU A 135 -2.65 40.35 40.76
CA LEU A 135 -3.30 40.37 39.45
C LEU A 135 -2.35 40.75 38.31
N LYS A 136 -1.44 41.71 38.54
CA LYS A 136 -0.40 42.08 37.55
C LYS A 136 0.56 40.92 37.30
N ALA A 137 1.02 40.24 38.35
CA ALA A 137 1.88 39.07 38.22
C ALA A 137 1.17 37.93 37.47
N ALA A 138 -0.10 37.67 37.79
CA ALA A 138 -0.91 36.67 37.11
C ALA A 138 -1.13 36.99 35.62
N SER A 139 -1.42 38.25 35.29
CA SER A 139 -1.56 38.71 33.89
C SER A 139 -0.25 38.58 33.11
N SER A 140 0.89 38.96 33.72
CA SER A 140 2.20 38.79 33.09
C SER A 140 2.52 37.31 32.84
N LYS A 141 2.21 36.44 33.80
CA LYS A 141 2.43 35.00 33.67
C LYS A 141 1.54 34.41 32.57
N LEU A 142 0.25 34.76 32.56
CA LEU A 142 -0.68 34.33 31.51
C LEU A 142 -0.18 34.71 30.12
N GLY A 143 0.34 35.93 29.94
CA GLY A 143 0.91 36.37 28.67
C GLY A 143 2.11 35.52 28.23
N ALA A 144 3.00 35.18 29.17
CA ALA A 144 4.15 34.31 28.89
C ALA A 144 3.70 32.88 28.50
N ASP A 145 2.76 32.29 29.27
CA ASP A 145 2.23 30.96 29.01
C ASP A 145 1.53 30.89 27.63
N LEU A 146 0.76 31.93 27.26
CA LEU A 146 0.10 32.01 25.94
C LEU A 146 1.11 32.14 24.79
N MET A 147 2.21 32.88 24.97
CA MET A 147 3.30 32.93 23.98
C MET A 147 4.04 31.59 23.85
N GLU A 148 4.20 30.86 24.95
CA GLU A 148 4.78 29.51 24.91
C GLU A 148 3.88 28.55 24.12
N VAL A 149 2.56 28.61 24.30
CA VAL A 149 1.59 27.85 23.50
C VAL A 149 1.70 28.20 22.01
N MET A 150 1.76 29.49 21.64
CA MET A 150 1.97 29.89 20.23
C MET A 150 3.26 29.31 19.65
N THR A 151 4.35 29.34 20.44
CA THR A 151 5.64 28.80 20.01
C THR A 151 5.57 27.29 19.82
N ALA A 152 4.91 26.56 20.72
CA ALA A 152 4.73 25.12 20.61
C ALA A 152 3.90 24.74 19.37
N LEU A 153 2.84 25.49 19.07
CA LEU A 153 1.98 25.25 17.92
C LEU A 153 2.65 25.65 16.58
N SER A 154 3.65 26.53 16.58
CA SER A 154 4.35 26.94 15.37
C SER A 154 5.04 25.79 14.61
N PHE A 155 5.36 24.68 15.29
CA PHE A 155 5.94 23.48 14.67
C PHE A 155 4.93 22.62 13.91
N GLN A 156 3.63 22.92 13.99
CA GLN A 156 2.56 22.16 13.37
C GLN A 156 2.68 22.15 11.84
N ASP A 157 3.20 23.21 11.20
CA ASP A 157 3.46 23.24 9.76
C ASP A 157 4.41 22.11 9.32
N LEU A 158 5.49 21.88 10.09
CA LEU A 158 6.45 20.81 9.80
C LEU A 158 5.82 19.42 9.97
N THR A 159 4.96 19.26 10.98
CA THR A 159 4.22 18.00 11.20
C THR A 159 3.21 17.76 10.08
N GLY A 160 2.48 18.79 9.64
CA GLY A 160 1.55 18.71 8.52
C GLY A 160 2.24 18.30 7.23
N GLN A 161 3.40 18.89 6.93
CA GLN A 161 4.21 18.51 5.77
C GLN A 161 4.70 17.05 5.84
N ARG A 162 5.11 16.56 7.02
CA ARG A 162 5.53 15.16 7.20
C ARG A 162 4.36 14.20 6.96
N ILE A 163 3.19 14.50 7.51
CA ILE A 163 1.97 13.70 7.29
C ILE A 163 1.60 13.69 5.81
N LYS A 164 1.61 14.83 5.11
CA LYS A 164 1.37 14.91 3.65
C LYS A 164 2.29 13.96 2.86
N ARG A 165 3.58 13.90 3.21
CA ARG A 165 4.54 12.97 2.58
C ARG A 165 4.19 11.50 2.85
N ILE A 166 3.79 11.17 4.08
CA ILE A 166 3.38 9.81 4.43
C ILE A 166 2.12 9.41 3.66
N VAL A 167 1.12 10.30 3.60
CA VAL A 167 -0.12 10.06 2.83
C VAL A 167 0.20 9.82 1.35
N ASN A 168 1.04 10.65 0.74
CA ASN A 168 1.46 10.46 -0.66
C ASN A 168 2.21 9.13 -0.87
N ALA A 169 3.04 8.71 0.09
CA ALA A 169 3.73 7.44 0.02
C ALA A 169 2.76 6.24 0.11
N LEU A 170 1.74 6.33 0.98
CA LEU A 170 0.70 5.32 1.09
C LEU A 170 -0.12 5.21 -0.21
N GLN A 171 -0.50 6.33 -0.82
CA GLN A 171 -1.16 6.35 -2.13
C GLN A 171 -0.32 5.73 -3.25
N GLN A 172 1.01 5.88 -3.17
CA GLN A 172 1.91 5.25 -4.14
C GLN A 172 2.02 3.73 -3.92
N ILE A 173 2.11 3.30 -2.66
CA ILE A 173 2.11 1.87 -2.30
C ILE A 173 0.81 1.21 -2.76
N GLU A 174 -0.34 1.87 -2.52
CA GLU A 174 -1.66 1.47 -2.98
C GLU A 174 -1.66 1.18 -4.49
N ARG A 175 -1.22 2.15 -5.30
CA ARG A 175 -1.18 1.98 -6.77
C ARG A 175 -0.34 0.80 -7.21
N VAL A 176 0.80 0.57 -6.56
CA VAL A 176 1.71 -0.53 -6.90
C VAL A 176 1.10 -1.89 -6.51
N VAL A 177 0.49 -1.98 -5.33
CA VAL A 177 -0.17 -3.22 -4.86
C VAL A 177 -1.36 -3.55 -5.74
N PHE A 178 -2.18 -2.56 -6.10
CA PHE A 178 -3.31 -2.75 -7.00
C PHE A 178 -2.87 -3.19 -8.40
N ASP A 179 -1.90 -2.49 -9.00
CA ASP A 179 -1.36 -2.85 -10.32
C ASP A 179 -0.80 -4.28 -10.33
N LEU A 180 -0.06 -4.65 -9.28
CA LEU A 180 0.50 -5.98 -9.14
C LEU A 180 -0.60 -7.02 -9.00
N TYR A 181 -1.61 -6.77 -8.17
CA TYR A 181 -2.73 -7.66 -7.96
C TYR A 181 -3.53 -7.88 -9.27
N MET A 182 -3.88 -6.81 -9.97
CA MET A 182 -4.57 -6.87 -11.26
C MET A 182 -3.76 -7.58 -12.33
N THR A 183 -2.48 -7.23 -12.48
CA THR A 183 -1.62 -7.84 -13.50
C THR A 183 -1.42 -9.33 -13.22
N THR A 184 -1.22 -9.71 -11.96
CA THR A 184 -0.99 -11.11 -11.57
C THR A 184 -2.26 -11.94 -11.73
N GLY A 185 -3.41 -11.42 -11.28
CA GLY A 185 -4.71 -12.06 -11.47
C GLY A 185 -5.04 -12.28 -12.94
N LEU A 186 -4.94 -11.22 -13.76
CA LEU A 186 -5.19 -11.30 -15.20
C LEU A 186 -4.25 -12.29 -15.92
N SER A 187 -2.96 -12.31 -15.54
CA SER A 187 -1.97 -13.18 -16.16
C SER A 187 -2.21 -14.65 -15.84
N MET A 188 -2.57 -14.98 -14.59
CA MET A 188 -2.85 -16.37 -14.23
C MET A 188 -4.12 -16.89 -14.88
N LYS A 189 -5.18 -16.09 -14.95
CA LYS A 189 -6.42 -16.46 -15.65
C LYS A 189 -6.18 -16.70 -17.14
N ALA A 190 -5.42 -15.81 -17.79
CA ALA A 190 -5.06 -15.99 -19.19
C ALA A 190 -4.18 -17.24 -19.43
N MET A 191 -3.34 -17.62 -18.46
CA MET A 191 -2.54 -18.85 -18.51
C MET A 191 -3.39 -20.12 -18.30
N GLU A 192 -4.45 -20.06 -17.49
CA GLU A 192 -5.41 -21.15 -17.31
C GLU A 192 -6.30 -21.34 -18.55
N GLU A 193 -6.75 -20.25 -19.16
CA GLU A 193 -7.59 -20.27 -20.36
C GLU A 193 -6.81 -20.64 -21.63
N HIS A 194 -5.52 -20.29 -21.69
CA HIS A 194 -4.65 -20.50 -22.84
C HIS A 194 -3.24 -20.98 -22.44
N PRO A 195 -3.11 -22.23 -21.94
CA PRO A 195 -1.82 -22.77 -21.48
C PRO A 195 -0.80 -22.96 -22.61
N GLU A 196 -1.24 -22.94 -23.88
CA GLU A 196 -0.38 -23.01 -25.05
C GLU A 196 0.24 -21.66 -25.49
N LYS A 197 -0.20 -20.52 -24.93
CA LYS A 197 0.34 -19.21 -25.28
C LYS A 197 1.64 -18.90 -24.54
N ASP A 198 2.48 -18.06 -25.15
CA ASP A 198 3.73 -17.64 -24.54
C ASP A 198 3.47 -16.81 -23.27
N ALA A 199 4.21 -17.12 -22.21
CA ALA A 199 4.03 -16.50 -20.90
C ALA A 199 4.34 -14.99 -20.92
N GLU A 200 5.26 -14.54 -21.79
CA GLU A 200 5.61 -13.13 -21.94
C GLU A 200 4.50 -12.37 -22.68
N GLU A 201 3.89 -12.99 -23.68
CA GLU A 201 2.73 -12.45 -24.39
C GLU A 201 1.50 -12.31 -23.47
N ILE A 202 1.25 -13.29 -22.60
CA ILE A 202 0.18 -13.25 -21.59
C ILE A 202 0.42 -12.14 -20.57
N LEU A 203 1.64 -12.02 -20.04
CA LEU A 203 2.01 -10.97 -19.10
C LEU A 203 1.82 -9.58 -19.71
N GLN A 204 2.22 -9.40 -20.97
CA GLN A 204 2.14 -8.12 -21.66
C GLN A 204 0.68 -7.72 -21.93
N THR A 205 -0.15 -8.65 -22.43
CA THR A 205 -1.58 -8.39 -22.62
C THR A 205 -2.32 -8.13 -21.30
N SER A 206 -1.93 -8.82 -20.22
CA SER A 206 -2.50 -8.62 -18.90
C SER A 206 -2.14 -7.25 -18.31
N ARG A 207 -0.90 -6.80 -18.52
CA ARG A 207 -0.43 -5.48 -18.10
C ARG A 207 -1.12 -4.36 -18.90
N GLU A 208 -1.35 -4.57 -20.19
CA GLU A 208 -2.12 -3.65 -21.04
C GLU A 208 -3.59 -3.56 -20.63
N ARG A 209 -4.23 -4.69 -20.27
CA ARG A 209 -5.59 -4.71 -19.73
C ARG A 209 -5.68 -3.99 -18.39
N ALA A 210 -4.78 -4.29 -17.45
CA ALA A 210 -4.66 -3.60 -16.17
C ALA A 210 -4.48 -2.08 -16.36
N SER A 211 -3.64 -1.66 -17.31
CA SER A 211 -3.44 -0.24 -17.62
C SER A 211 -4.65 0.43 -18.25
N LYS A 212 -5.48 -0.28 -19.01
CA LYS A 212 -6.72 0.25 -19.59
C LYS A 212 -7.81 0.45 -18.54
N LEU A 213 -7.86 -0.44 -17.54
CA LEU A 213 -8.71 -0.29 -16.36
C LEU A 213 -8.33 0.95 -15.54
N LYS A 214 -7.08 1.42 -15.67
CA LYS A 214 -6.51 2.60 -15.02
C LYS A 214 -6.73 3.95 -15.75
N GLY A 215 -7.52 3.98 -16.82
CA GLY A 215 -7.76 5.17 -17.65
C GLY A 215 -8.35 6.38 -16.89
N PRO A 216 -8.22 7.62 -17.42
CA PRO A 216 -8.52 8.84 -16.68
C PRO A 216 -9.97 8.88 -16.19
N GLN A 217 -10.11 9.15 -14.89
CA GLN A 217 -11.34 9.39 -14.13
C GLN A 217 -12.49 9.97 -14.98
N SER A 218 -13.49 9.14 -15.32
CA SER A 218 -14.93 9.49 -15.37
C SER A 218 -15.82 8.42 -16.03
N ASP A 219 -15.27 7.46 -16.79
CA ASP A 219 -16.11 6.58 -17.64
C ASP A 219 -15.64 5.11 -17.74
N THR A 220 -14.66 4.66 -16.95
CA THR A 220 -14.45 3.21 -16.76
C THR A 220 -15.55 2.71 -15.84
N SER A 221 -16.47 1.90 -16.37
CA SER A 221 -17.61 1.45 -15.60
C SER A 221 -17.10 0.53 -14.48
N GLN A 222 -17.49 0.84 -13.26
CA GLN A 222 -17.17 0.04 -12.08
C GLN A 222 -17.59 -1.43 -12.23
N ALA A 223 -18.59 -1.68 -13.09
CA ALA A 223 -19.01 -3.01 -13.50
C ALA A 223 -17.90 -3.80 -14.22
N ASP A 224 -17.02 -3.17 -15.00
CA ASP A 224 -15.94 -3.87 -15.73
C ASP A 224 -14.82 -4.35 -14.79
N VAL A 225 -14.61 -3.63 -13.67
CA VAL A 225 -13.66 -4.00 -12.61
C VAL A 225 -14.26 -5.10 -11.72
N ASP A 226 -15.53 -4.96 -11.34
CA ASP A 226 -16.27 -5.93 -10.53
C ASP A 226 -16.49 -7.26 -11.29
N ASP A 227 -16.76 -7.21 -12.59
CA ASP A 227 -16.81 -8.39 -13.44
C ASP A 227 -15.46 -9.09 -13.51
N LEU A 228 -14.36 -8.36 -13.42
CA LEU A 228 -13.00 -8.93 -13.42
C LEU A 228 -12.64 -9.55 -12.08
N LEU A 229 -13.00 -8.90 -10.98
CA LEU A 229 -12.79 -9.41 -9.62
C LEU A 229 -13.62 -10.67 -9.37
N SER A 230 -14.91 -10.66 -9.74
CA SER A 230 -15.78 -11.83 -9.65
C SER A 230 -15.26 -12.99 -10.51
N GLN A 231 -14.73 -12.67 -11.68
CA GLN A 231 -14.02 -13.59 -12.57
C GLN A 231 -12.69 -14.12 -12.01
N LEU A 232 -12.12 -13.45 -11.01
CA LEU A 232 -10.93 -13.83 -10.25
C LEU A 232 -11.27 -14.56 -8.94
N GLY A 233 -12.56 -14.79 -8.66
CA GLY A 233 -13.05 -15.55 -7.52
C GLY A 233 -13.11 -14.77 -6.21
N ILE A 234 -13.25 -13.44 -6.28
CA ILE A 234 -13.50 -12.55 -5.13
C ILE A 234 -14.60 -11.57 -5.48
#